data_AF-A0A9D4ZWC4-F1
#
_entry.id   AF-A0A9D4ZWC4-F1
#
_cell.length_a   1.000
_cell.length_b   1.000
_cell.length_c   1.000
_cell.angle_alpha   90.00
_cell.angle_beta   90.00
_cell.angle_gamma   90.00
#
_symmetry.space_group_name_H-M   'P 1'
#
loop_
_entity.id
_entity.type
_entity.pdbx_description
1 polymer ?
#
loop_
_entity_poly.entity_id
_entity_poly.type
_entity_poly.pdbx_seq_one_letter_code
_entity_poly.pdbx_strand_id
1 'polypeptide(L)'
;MQDDAIAWWIDSGATTHVCKDHFWFKTLVPVEDGSVLYMGDDHFAPVEGKGNVVLEFNSGKTITLFNVLYVPKLPKNLISGPVLNKLGYKQVCESDKYVLSKSGVFVGFGYYNNGMFMMNLNGVPNDSGSVFMSSSNVINSSLRHARLGHVQD
;
A
#
# COMPACT_ATOMS: atom_id res chain seq x y z
N MET A 1 0.25 -14.81 -7.62
CA MET A 1 -0.31 -14.35 -6.33
C MET A 1 0.64 -13.29 -5.82
N GLN A 2 0.12 -12.15 -5.35
CA GLN A 2 0.97 -11.09 -4.80
C GLN A 2 1.61 -11.57 -3.51
N ASP A 3 2.89 -11.23 -3.29
CA ASP A 3 3.57 -11.54 -2.04
C ASP A 3 2.89 -10.77 -0.90
N ASP A 4 2.47 -11.49 0.14
CA ASP A 4 1.84 -10.94 1.34
C ASP A 4 2.68 -9.81 1.94
N ALA A 5 4.01 -9.84 1.76
CA ALA A 5 4.94 -8.84 2.26
C ALA A 5 4.70 -7.42 1.73
N ILE A 6 4.15 -7.28 0.52
CA ILE A 6 3.88 -5.99 -0.14
C ILE A 6 2.40 -5.77 -0.43
N ALA A 7 1.52 -6.64 0.07
CA ALA A 7 0.10 -6.61 -0.23
C ALA A 7 -0.63 -5.43 0.45
N TRP A 8 -1.76 -5.04 -0.15
CA TRP A 8 -2.69 -4.06 0.41
C TRP A 8 -4.04 -4.71 0.73
N TRP A 9 -4.53 -4.43 1.93
CA TRP A 9 -5.69 -5.11 2.51
C TRP A 9 -6.83 -4.12 2.76
N ILE A 10 -8.06 -4.49 2.42
CA ILE A 10 -9.24 -3.70 2.77
C ILE A 10 -9.55 -3.91 4.25
N ASP A 11 -9.69 -2.81 4.97
CA ASP A 11 -10.14 -2.80 6.36
C ASP A 11 -11.40 -1.93 6.49
N SER A 12 -12.52 -2.57 6.83
CA SER A 12 -13.80 -1.90 7.04
C SER A 12 -13.89 -1.19 8.40
N GLY A 13 -13.05 -1.57 9.37
CA GLY A 13 -12.95 -0.95 10.69
C GLY A 13 -11.97 0.22 10.75
N ALA A 14 -11.04 0.31 9.80
CA ALA A 14 -10.07 1.39 9.76
C ALA A 14 -10.71 2.75 9.44
N THR A 15 -10.33 3.79 10.19
CA THR A 15 -10.76 5.18 9.97
C THR A 15 -9.85 5.97 9.03
N THR A 16 -8.66 5.44 8.74
CA THR A 16 -7.65 6.04 7.86
C THR A 16 -6.88 4.97 7.09
N HIS A 17 -6.23 5.37 6.00
CA HIS A 17 -5.28 4.50 5.30
C HIS A 17 -3.96 4.40 6.06
N VAL A 18 -3.34 3.22 6.03
CA VAL A 18 -2.09 2.97 6.74
C VAL A 18 -1.12 2.19 5.86
N CYS A 19 0.14 2.56 5.90
CA CYS A 19 1.20 1.88 5.16
C CYS A 19 2.41 1.65 6.06
N LYS A 20 2.96 0.44 6.00
CA LYS A 20 4.14 0.03 6.76
C LYS A 20 5.45 0.24 6.00
N ASP A 21 5.40 0.35 4.67
CA ASP A 21 6.61 0.43 3.84
C ASP A 21 6.77 1.79 3.15
N HIS A 22 7.89 2.47 3.42
CA HIS A 22 8.18 3.80 2.90
C HIS A 22 8.17 3.88 1.36
N PHE A 23 8.56 2.82 0.64
CA PHE A 23 8.68 2.83 -0.82
C PHE A 23 7.33 2.93 -1.57
N TRP A 24 6.19 2.80 -0.88
CA TRP A 24 4.87 3.00 -1.49
C TRP A 24 4.52 4.48 -1.66
N PHE A 25 5.15 5.37 -0.90
CA PHE A 25 4.78 6.77 -0.84
C PHE A 25 5.34 7.54 -2.03
N LYS A 26 4.45 8.27 -2.72
CA LYS A 26 4.83 9.30 -3.70
C LYS A 26 5.19 10.62 -3.04
N THR A 27 4.59 10.89 -1.89
CA THR A 27 4.96 11.97 -1.00
C THR A 27 4.99 11.42 0.40
N LEU A 28 5.98 11.80 1.21
CA LEU A 28 6.02 11.48 2.63
C LEU A 28 6.60 12.67 3.38
N VAL A 29 5.88 13.12 4.39
CA VAL A 29 6.34 14.13 5.35
C VAL A 29 6.47 13.45 6.71
N PRO A 30 7.63 13.55 7.39
CA PRO A 30 7.80 13.04 8.74
C PRO A 30 6.80 13.65 9.72
N VAL A 31 6.41 12.90 10.74
CA VAL A 31 5.55 13.35 11.84
C VAL A 31 6.33 13.19 13.14
N GLU A 32 6.61 14.31 13.81
CA GLU A 32 7.46 14.37 15.02
C GLU A 32 6.70 14.89 16.25
N ASP A 33 5.39 15.06 16.14
CA ASP A 33 4.53 15.64 17.19
C ASP A 33 4.04 14.60 18.23
N GLY A 34 4.54 13.36 18.15
CA GLY A 34 4.12 12.27 19.03
C GLY A 34 2.79 11.63 18.66
N SER A 35 2.25 11.91 17.46
CA SER A 35 1.04 11.27 16.96
C SER A 35 1.12 9.73 17.01
N VAL A 36 0.01 9.11 17.42
CA VAL A 36 -0.15 7.66 17.47
C VAL A 36 -1.41 7.22 16.73
N LEU A 37 -1.36 6.03 16.15
CA LEU A 37 -2.50 5.31 15.60
C LEU A 37 -3.02 4.34 16.66
N TYR A 38 -4.29 4.46 17.04
CA TYR A 38 -4.96 3.53 17.94
C TYR A 38 -5.58 2.37 17.15
N MET A 39 -5.42 1.17 17.69
CA MET A 39 -5.98 -0.08 17.16
C MET A 39 -7.22 -0.50 17.96
N GLY A 40 -7.98 -1.47 17.43
CA GLY A 40 -9.23 -1.93 18.05
C GLY A 40 -9.06 -2.74 19.34
N ASP A 41 -7.83 -3.05 19.73
CA ASP A 41 -7.45 -3.87 20.88
C ASP A 41 -6.72 -3.04 21.96
N ASP A 42 -7.02 -1.75 22.03
CA ASP A 42 -6.42 -0.76 22.96
C ASP A 42 -4.89 -0.56 22.81
N HIS A 43 -4.26 -1.22 21.84
CA HIS A 43 -2.88 -0.95 21.47
C HIS A 43 -2.78 0.29 20.59
N PHE A 44 -1.57 0.86 20.54
CA PHE A 44 -1.24 1.96 19.65
C PHE A 44 0.14 1.78 19.03
N ALA A 45 0.36 2.45 17.90
CA ALA A 45 1.65 2.51 17.22
C ALA A 45 2.00 3.96 16.86
N PRO A 46 3.29 4.37 16.96
CA PRO A 46 3.72 5.70 16.57
C PRO A 46 3.52 5.92 15.06
N VAL A 47 3.03 7.10 14.71
CA VAL A 47 2.95 7.55 13.32
C VAL A 47 4.26 8.26 12.99
N GLU A 48 5.05 7.69 12.07
CA GLU A 48 6.35 8.23 11.70
C GLU A 48 6.27 9.21 10.52
N GLY A 49 5.15 9.21 9.79
CA GLY A 49 4.95 10.12 8.68
C GLY A 49 3.54 10.10 8.12
N LYS A 50 3.29 11.01 7.19
CA LYS A 50 2.02 11.12 6.47
C LYS A 50 2.26 11.48 5.02
N GLY A 51 1.50 10.87 4.12
CA GLY A 51 1.80 10.99 2.70
C GLY A 51 0.71 10.48 1.78
N ASN A 52 1.03 10.44 0.48
CA ASN A 52 0.14 9.93 -0.56
C ASN A 52 0.73 8.67 -1.18
N VAL A 53 -0.12 7.68 -1.42
CA VAL A 53 0.23 6.42 -2.08
C VAL A 53 -0.60 6.28 -3.35
N VAL A 54 0.02 5.83 -4.44
CA VAL A 54 -0.69 5.50 -5.68
C VAL A 54 -0.72 3.98 -5.83
N LEU A 55 -1.92 3.41 -5.87
CA LEU A 55 -2.13 1.99 -6.12
C LEU A 55 -2.54 1.79 -7.57
N GLU A 56 -1.80 0.94 -8.29
CA GLU A 56 -2.06 0.58 -9.67
C GLU A 56 -2.70 -0.82 -9.73
N PHE A 57 -3.91 -0.88 -10.29
CA PHE A 57 -4.64 -2.11 -10.50
C PHE A 57 -4.27 -2.75 -11.84
N ASN A 58 -4.40 -4.06 -11.91
CA ASN A 58 -4.25 -4.83 -13.15
C ASN A 58 -5.23 -4.45 -14.28
N SER A 59 -6.29 -3.70 -13.96
CA SER A 59 -7.19 -3.08 -14.92
C SER A 59 -6.57 -1.89 -15.68
N GLY A 60 -5.35 -1.48 -15.29
CA GLY A 60 -4.68 -0.25 -15.75
C GLY A 60 -5.24 1.01 -15.09
N LYS A 61 -6.15 0.90 -14.12
CA LYS A 61 -6.65 2.03 -13.33
C LYS A 61 -5.77 2.27 -12.12
N THR A 62 -5.73 3.51 -11.67
CA THR A 62 -5.04 3.90 -10.44
C THR A 62 -6.00 4.52 -9.44
N ILE A 63 -5.69 4.38 -8.16
CA ILE A 63 -6.28 5.21 -7.11
C ILE A 63 -5.15 5.86 -6.31
N THR A 64 -5.34 7.13 -5.96
CA THR A 64 -4.47 7.81 -5.00
C THR A 64 -5.13 7.75 -3.63
N LEU A 65 -4.45 7.09 -2.70
CA LEU A 65 -4.78 7.16 -1.29
C LEU A 65 -4.12 8.42 -0.74
N PHE A 66 -4.94 9.36 -0.28
CA PHE A 66 -4.47 10.60 0.32
C PHE A 66 -4.33 10.44 1.83
N ASN A 67 -3.40 11.21 2.42
CA ASN A 67 -3.26 11.30 3.88
C ASN A 67 -3.00 9.95 4.57
N VAL A 68 -2.31 9.03 3.89
CA VAL A 68 -1.91 7.72 4.39
C VAL A 68 -0.93 7.91 5.54
N LEU A 69 -1.17 7.23 6.66
CA LEU A 69 -0.24 7.21 7.79
C LEU A 69 0.88 6.21 7.53
N TYR A 70 2.12 6.63 7.73
CA TYR A 70 3.27 5.75 7.73
C TYR A 70 3.49 5.21 9.15
N VAL A 71 3.30 3.90 9.30
CA VAL A 71 3.37 3.20 10.58
C VAL A 71 4.11 1.88 10.39
N PRO A 72 5.46 1.89 10.35
CA PRO A 72 6.25 0.71 10.00
C PRO A 72 6.14 -0.45 11.01
N LYS A 73 5.64 -0.19 12.22
CA LYS A 73 5.38 -1.25 13.21
C LYS A 73 4.17 -2.13 12.89
N LEU A 74 3.30 -1.72 11.96
CA LEU A 74 2.14 -2.52 11.60
C LEU A 74 2.50 -3.62 10.59
N PRO A 75 1.87 -4.81 10.69
CA PRO A 75 2.20 -5.94 9.85
C PRO A 75 1.64 -5.85 8.42
N LYS A 76 0.64 -5.00 8.17
CA LYS A 76 -0.09 -4.92 6.90
C LYS A 76 -0.27 -3.48 6.43
N ASN A 77 -0.25 -3.28 5.11
CA ASN A 77 -0.76 -2.05 4.49
C ASN A 77 -2.29 -2.12 4.42
N LEU A 78 -2.97 -1.08 4.90
CA LEU A 78 -4.42 -1.05 5.06
C LEU A 78 -5.05 0.06 4.22
N ILE A 79 -6.07 -0.32 3.46
CA ILE A 79 -6.99 0.57 2.77
C ILE A 79 -8.25 0.68 3.62
N SER A 80 -8.49 1.83 4.24
CA SER A 80 -9.77 2.11 4.90
C SER A 80 -10.93 2.09 3.91
N GLY A 81 -11.84 1.13 4.11
CA GLY A 81 -13.12 1.07 3.41
C GLY A 81 -13.98 2.32 3.64
N PRO A 82 -14.17 2.78 4.89
CA PRO A 82 -14.91 4.01 5.16
C PRO A 82 -14.37 5.25 4.43
N VAL A 83 -13.04 5.41 4.31
CA VAL A 83 -12.45 6.54 3.56
C VAL A 83 -12.75 6.42 2.06
N LEU A 84 -12.66 5.23 1.48
CA LEU A 84 -13.05 5.01 0.08
C LEU A 84 -14.54 5.35 -0.16
N ASN A 85 -15.43 4.98 0.75
CA ASN A 85 -16.87 5.30 0.64
C ASN A 85 -17.10 6.82 0.61
N LYS A 86 -16.43 7.57 1.49
CA LYS A 86 -16.52 9.05 1.52
C LYS A 86 -16.05 9.69 0.20
N LEU A 87 -15.15 9.02 -0.53
CA LEU A 87 -14.66 9.44 -1.83
C LEU A 87 -15.51 8.94 -3.01
N GLY A 88 -16.66 8.32 -2.73
CA GLY A 88 -17.63 7.86 -3.73
C GLY A 88 -17.29 6.51 -4.36
N TYR A 89 -16.36 5.75 -3.80
CA TYR A 89 -16.13 4.38 -4.25
C TYR A 89 -17.21 3.45 -3.73
N LYS A 90 -17.67 2.56 -4.59
CA LYS A 90 -18.55 1.44 -4.26
C LYS A 90 -17.71 0.19 -4.08
N GLN A 91 -17.95 -0.50 -2.97
CA GLN A 91 -17.29 -1.74 -2.58
C GLN A 91 -18.34 -2.86 -2.59
N VAL A 92 -18.07 -3.95 -3.30
CA VAL A 92 -18.94 -5.13 -3.34
C VAL A 92 -18.12 -6.34 -2.92
N CYS A 93 -18.57 -7.02 -1.87
CA CYS A 93 -18.01 -8.30 -1.44
C CYS A 93 -19.01 -9.39 -1.81
N GLU A 94 -18.58 -10.37 -2.60
CA GLU A 94 -19.40 -11.51 -3.01
C GLU A 94 -18.57 -12.78 -2.84
N SER A 95 -18.91 -13.58 -1.83
CA SER A 95 -18.09 -14.71 -1.38
C SER A 95 -16.64 -14.26 -1.14
N ASP A 96 -15.66 -14.90 -1.80
CA ASP A 96 -14.24 -14.59 -1.67
C ASP A 96 -13.76 -13.47 -2.61
N LYS A 97 -14.66 -12.76 -3.29
CA LYS A 97 -14.30 -11.68 -4.23
C LYS A 97 -14.64 -10.32 -3.66
N TYR A 98 -13.72 -9.39 -3.86
CA TYR A 98 -13.92 -7.98 -3.58
C TYR A 98 -13.85 -7.19 -4.89
N VAL A 99 -14.82 -6.30 -5.12
CA VAL A 99 -14.89 -5.46 -6.32
C VAL A 99 -14.99 -3.99 -5.91
N LEU A 100 -14.09 -3.18 -6.47
CA LEU A 100 -14.05 -1.74 -6.30
C LEU A 100 -14.49 -1.05 -7.59
N SER A 101 -15.45 -0.13 -7.48
CA SER A 101 -15.90 0.71 -8.60
C SER A 101 -16.14 2.15 -8.15
N LYS A 102 -16.19 3.09 -9.10
CA LYS A 102 -16.53 4.48 -8.83
C LYS A 102 -17.42 5.00 -9.96
N SER A 103 -18.55 5.60 -9.62
CA SER A 103 -19.54 6.11 -10.60
C SER A 103 -19.93 5.07 -11.66
N GLY A 104 -20.10 3.80 -11.26
CA GLY A 104 -20.43 2.69 -12.15
C GLY A 104 -19.26 2.12 -12.96
N VAL A 105 -18.07 2.73 -12.89
CA VAL A 105 -16.87 2.27 -13.60
C VAL A 105 -16.05 1.35 -12.71
N PHE A 106 -15.72 0.18 -13.23
CA PHE A 106 -14.83 -0.78 -12.56
C PHE A 106 -13.42 -0.19 -12.37
N VAL A 107 -12.89 -0.32 -11.16
CA VAL A 107 -11.54 0.14 -10.79
C VAL A 107 -10.62 -1.07 -10.63
N GLY A 108 -11.03 -2.05 -9.84
CA GLY A 108 -10.20 -3.22 -9.60
C GLY A 108 -10.90 -4.23 -8.70
N PHE A 109 -10.19 -5.31 -8.40
CA PHE A 109 -10.71 -6.40 -7.59
C PHE A 109 -9.65 -6.91 -6.61
N GLY A 110 -10.12 -7.67 -5.64
CA GLY A 110 -9.32 -8.37 -4.67
C GLY A 110 -9.96 -9.71 -4.31
N TYR A 111 -9.28 -10.46 -3.46
CA TYR A 111 -9.70 -11.79 -3.02
C TYR A 111 -9.58 -11.93 -1.52
N TYR A 112 -10.44 -12.75 -0.93
CA TYR A 112 -10.32 -13.12 0.48
C TYR A 112 -9.08 -13.98 0.68
N ASN A 113 -8.21 -13.56 1.59
CA ASN A 113 -6.96 -14.25 1.95
C ASN A 113 -6.65 -13.95 3.42
N ASN A 114 -6.20 -14.93 4.19
CA ASN A 114 -5.71 -14.71 5.56
C ASN A 114 -6.60 -13.80 6.44
N GLY A 115 -7.93 -14.00 6.38
CA GLY A 115 -8.92 -13.28 7.19
C GLY A 115 -9.39 -11.92 6.65
N MET A 116 -8.88 -11.45 5.50
CA MET A 116 -9.16 -10.12 4.97
C MET A 116 -9.22 -10.12 3.44
N PHE A 117 -9.75 -9.05 2.82
CA PHE A 117 -9.70 -8.90 1.36
C PHE A 117 -8.38 -8.24 0.93
N MET A 118 -7.59 -8.97 0.15
CA MET A 118 -6.34 -8.52 -0.45
C MET A 118 -6.59 -7.98 -1.86
N MET A 119 -6.17 -6.75 -2.15
CA MET A 119 -6.34 -6.15 -3.47
C MET A 119 -5.34 -6.72 -4.48
N ASN A 120 -5.79 -6.92 -5.73
CA ASN A 120 -4.94 -7.39 -6.82
C ASN A 120 -4.28 -6.21 -7.56
N LEU A 121 -3.04 -5.90 -7.21
CA LEU A 121 -2.29 -4.75 -7.72
C LEU A 121 -1.12 -5.18 -8.61
N ASN A 122 -0.65 -4.29 -9.49
CA ASN A 122 0.50 -4.52 -10.37
C ASN A 122 1.86 -4.55 -9.61
N GLY A 123 1.87 -4.23 -8.32
CA GLY A 123 3.08 -4.13 -7.49
C GLY A 123 3.42 -2.68 -7.14
N VAL A 124 4.65 -2.45 -6.68
CA VAL A 124 5.14 -1.11 -6.37
C VAL A 124 5.27 -0.31 -7.68
N PRO A 125 4.73 0.91 -7.77
CA PRO A 125 4.86 1.71 -8.99
C PRO A 125 6.34 1.94 -9.33
N ASN A 126 6.76 1.61 -10.57
CA ASN A 126 8.11 1.89 -11.05
C ASN A 126 8.36 3.40 -11.03
N ASP A 127 9.25 3.86 -10.16
CA ASP A 127 9.51 5.29 -9.98
C ASP A 127 10.69 5.75 -10.84
N SER A 128 10.43 6.22 -12.05
CA SER A 128 11.43 6.93 -12.87
C SER A 128 11.58 8.42 -12.48
N GLY A 129 10.97 8.88 -11.37
CA GLY A 129 10.85 10.32 -11.09
C GLY A 129 10.69 10.74 -9.62
N SER A 130 11.19 9.96 -8.67
CA SER A 130 11.29 10.42 -7.27
C SER A 130 12.44 11.44 -7.14
N VAL A 131 12.12 12.70 -6.86
CA VAL A 131 13.10 13.71 -6.41
C VAL A 131 13.38 13.45 -4.94
N PHE A 132 14.46 12.72 -4.66
CA PHE A 132 14.96 12.51 -3.31
C PHE A 132 15.59 13.80 -2.78
N MET A 133 15.03 14.41 -1.72
CA MET A 133 15.87 15.22 -0.82
C MET A 133 16.65 14.25 0.05
N SER A 134 17.91 14.01 -0.33
CA SER A 134 18.81 13.13 0.40
C SER A 134 19.57 13.92 1.46
N SER A 135 19.43 13.54 2.73
CA SER A 135 20.45 13.75 3.76
C SER A 135 21.11 12.40 4.06
N SER A 136 22.25 12.21 3.39
CA SER A 136 23.43 11.38 3.70
C SER A 136 23.27 10.16 4.64
N ASN A 137 23.50 8.95 4.10
CA ASN A 137 24.76 8.21 4.25
C ASN A 137 24.69 6.91 3.43
N VAL A 138 25.59 6.80 2.45
CA VAL A 138 25.68 5.66 1.54
C VAL A 138 26.26 4.47 2.31
N ILE A 139 25.48 3.42 2.53
CA ILE A 139 26.00 2.08 2.81
C ILE A 139 25.61 1.18 1.64
N ASN A 140 26.64 0.83 0.88
CA ASN A 140 26.61 0.00 -0.32
C ASN A 140 26.10 -1.41 0.03
N SER A 141 24.95 -1.81 -0.50
CA SER A 141 24.49 -3.21 -0.44
C SER A 141 24.49 -3.83 -1.84
N SER A 142 25.58 -4.55 -2.11
CA SER A 142 25.69 -5.72 -2.97
C SER A 142 24.56 -5.94 -4.00
N LEU A 143 24.88 -5.59 -5.25
CA LEU A 143 24.18 -5.91 -6.48
C LEU A 143 23.75 -7.38 -6.54
N ARG A 144 22.45 -7.61 -6.75
CA ARG A 144 21.89 -8.92 -7.05
C ARG A 144 21.99 -9.26 -8.53
N HIS A 145 22.14 -10.57 -8.76
CA HIS A 145 21.81 -11.38 -9.94
C HIS A 145 22.89 -11.62 -11.01
N ALA A 146 23.51 -12.79 -10.80
CA ALA A 146 24.14 -13.66 -11.77
C ALA A 146 23.40 -13.76 -13.12
N ARG A 147 24.16 -13.66 -14.21
CA ARG A 147 23.86 -14.28 -15.51
C ARG A 147 25.18 -14.59 -16.23
N LEU A 148 25.40 -15.85 -16.55
CA LEU A 148 25.91 -16.35 -17.85
C LEU A 148 25.96 -17.88 -17.77
N GLY A 149 24.90 -18.52 -18.28
CA GLY A 149 24.99 -19.87 -18.80
C GLY A 149 25.05 -19.77 -20.32
N HIS A 150 26.16 -20.20 -20.91
CA HIS A 150 26.28 -20.85 -22.23
C HIS A 150 27.74 -21.35 -22.34
N VAL A 151 27.92 -22.66 -22.43
CA VAL A 151 29.13 -23.30 -22.94
C VAL A 151 28.77 -23.77 -24.35
N GLN A 152 29.53 -23.31 -25.35
CA GLN A 152 29.54 -23.90 -26.68
C GLN A 152 30.31 -25.22 -26.62
N ASP A 153 29.86 -26.18 -27.45
CA ASP A 153 30.34 -27.54 -27.71
C ASP A 153 31.74 -27.96 -27.18
#